data_AF-D7N579-F1
#
_entry.id   AF-D7N579-F1
#
_cell.length_a   1.000
_cell.length_b   1.000
_cell.length_c   1.000
_cell.angle_alpha   90.00
_cell.angle_beta   90.00
_cell.angle_gamma   90.00
#
_symmetry.space_group_name_H-M   'P 1'
#
loop_
_entity.id
_entity.type
_entity.pdbx_description
1 polymer ?
#
loop_
_entity_poly.entity_id
_entity_poly.type
_entity_poly.pdbx_seq_one_letter_code
_entity_poly.pdbx_strand_id
1 'polypeptide(L)'
;MKSIKKIYSLVIAFVLLIAFAPKVSAQGTYVGLPRFNVTLNGVSVDNSYARYPLIVYKDITYFPMTYNTTRFLGVETNWSEYSGLQINQTGINGKFDFYQTNRKNADVYPVTVPNFKITVNGKTIVNRNEEYPLLVFRDVTYFPMTWRFCVNEFGWKYNFTHQKGLVITSNNNSGGSVPTPKPPENPIDNYKDYSSTIYYNLNYYVIKTNGTNYRLFRESSINKDVKMLSDLEVKSFYQDGNKLYFTSGNSFYSYDMDKGTFDTVISNSNVKDGKIVSNGSQVFYVSASNGELYSKNNVNLNPGAKVETLEKKGNYVLSTFTYDLGVKYKLIVFDKNGMAIYKTEDQTQNAKIEGSNLTYFNVNTMKNETISLNK
;
A
#
# COMPACT_ATOMS: atom_id res chain seq x y z
N MET A 1 68.54 9.63 -26.61
CA MET A 1 68.98 10.03 -25.25
C MET A 1 68.14 11.22 -24.80
N LYS A 2 67.58 11.16 -23.58
CA LYS A 2 67.40 12.22 -22.55
C LYS A 2 67.34 13.68 -23.05
N SER A 3 66.45 14.59 -22.63
CA SER A 3 65.63 14.76 -21.43
C SER A 3 64.94 16.15 -21.52
N ILE A 4 63.62 16.28 -21.34
CA ILE A 4 62.91 16.81 -20.14
C ILE A 4 62.87 18.35 -19.97
N LYS A 5 61.62 18.84 -19.72
CA LYS A 5 61.14 20.09 -19.05
C LYS A 5 61.15 21.36 -19.91
N LYS A 6 60.14 22.24 -19.94
CA LYS A 6 58.92 22.52 -19.14
C LYS A 6 58.02 23.39 -20.03
N ILE A 7 56.72 23.12 -20.13
CA ILE A 7 55.74 24.16 -20.50
C ILE A 7 54.69 24.17 -19.39
N TYR A 8 54.69 25.26 -18.63
CA TYR A 8 53.64 25.61 -17.71
C TYR A 8 52.54 26.38 -18.47
N SER A 9 51.33 26.28 -17.93
CA SER A 9 50.27 27.28 -18.06
C SER A 9 49.36 27.19 -19.29
N LEU A 10 48.34 26.33 -19.21
CA LEU A 10 46.96 26.71 -19.55
C LEU A 10 45.94 25.75 -18.92
N VAL A 11 46.04 25.54 -17.60
CA VAL A 11 44.93 25.02 -16.80
C VAL A 11 44.38 26.25 -16.08
N ILE A 12 43.23 26.78 -16.52
CA ILE A 12 42.23 27.62 -15.83
C ILE A 12 41.36 28.22 -16.95
N ALA A 13 40.43 27.43 -17.50
CA ALA A 13 39.30 27.95 -18.29
C ALA A 13 38.18 26.92 -18.53
N PHE A 14 38.17 25.76 -17.84
CA PHE A 14 37.16 24.73 -18.08
C PHE A 14 36.62 24.06 -16.79
N VAL A 15 36.65 24.77 -15.66
CA VAL A 15 36.10 24.32 -14.37
C VAL A 15 34.96 25.22 -13.84
N LEU A 16 34.53 26.24 -14.60
CA LEU A 16 33.54 27.22 -14.14
C LEU A 16 32.24 27.21 -14.95
N LEU A 17 31.69 26.01 -15.21
CA LEU A 17 30.35 25.87 -15.81
C LEU A 17 29.47 24.80 -15.14
N ILE A 18 29.80 24.38 -13.91
CA ILE A 18 28.97 23.49 -13.07
C ILE A 18 28.23 24.28 -11.96
N ALA A 19 28.47 25.58 -11.82
CA ALA A 19 27.93 26.38 -10.71
C ALA A 19 26.58 27.07 -10.99
N PHE A 20 25.72 26.54 -11.86
CA PHE A 20 24.31 26.97 -11.95
C PHE A 20 23.38 25.82 -12.36
N ALA A 21 23.53 24.65 -11.73
CA ALA A 21 22.31 23.90 -11.46
C ALA A 21 21.44 24.81 -10.59
N PRO A 22 20.15 25.05 -10.90
CA PRO A 22 19.29 25.69 -9.93
C PRO A 22 19.42 24.86 -8.66
N LYS A 23 19.91 25.50 -7.59
CA LYS A 23 19.62 25.00 -6.25
C LYS A 23 18.10 25.07 -6.19
N VAL A 24 17.43 23.97 -6.52
CA VAL A 24 16.09 23.70 -6.03
C VAL A 24 16.30 23.65 -4.52
N SER A 25 16.18 24.81 -3.89
CA SER A 25 15.94 24.87 -2.47
C SER A 25 14.61 24.17 -2.31
N ALA A 26 14.66 22.88 -1.98
CA ALA A 26 13.53 22.22 -1.36
C ALA A 26 13.30 23.03 -0.08
N GLN A 27 12.36 23.97 -0.14
CA GLN A 27 11.97 24.78 0.99
C GLN A 27 11.37 23.79 1.99
N GLY A 28 12.23 23.28 2.88
CA GLY A 28 11.87 22.25 3.84
C GLY A 28 10.67 22.75 4.62
N THR A 29 9.54 22.08 4.50
CA THR A 29 8.37 22.39 5.31
C THR A 29 8.59 21.72 6.65
N TYR A 30 8.48 22.47 7.75
CA TYR A 30 8.71 21.95 9.09
C TYR A 30 7.43 22.03 9.92
N VAL A 31 7.29 21.08 10.84
CA VAL A 31 6.17 21.00 11.79
C VAL A 31 6.70 20.80 13.21
N GLY A 32 5.91 21.22 14.20
CA GLY A 32 6.17 20.94 15.61
C GLY A 32 5.12 20.02 16.23
N LEU A 33 5.30 19.67 17.49
CA LEU A 33 4.23 19.04 18.29
C LEU A 33 3.29 20.11 18.87
N PRO A 34 2.00 19.79 19.13
CA PRO A 34 1.11 20.68 19.85
C PRO A 34 1.68 21.09 21.21
N ARG A 35 1.73 22.40 21.48
CA ARG A 35 2.13 22.97 22.78
C ARG A 35 0.93 23.24 23.70
N PHE A 36 -0.22 22.70 23.33
CA PHE A 36 -1.49 22.80 24.04
C PHE A 36 -2.14 21.42 24.07
N ASN A 37 -3.07 21.22 25.01
CA ASN A 37 -3.79 19.96 25.13
C ASN A 37 -4.64 19.70 23.90
N VAL A 38 -4.68 18.45 23.44
CA VAL A 38 -5.60 18.01 22.39
C VAL A 38 -6.45 16.86 22.93
N THR A 39 -7.76 16.97 22.80
CA THR A 39 -8.72 15.94 23.18
C THR A 39 -9.55 15.54 21.96
N LEU A 40 -9.55 14.26 21.65
CA LEU A 40 -10.29 13.67 20.53
C LEU A 40 -11.33 12.69 21.09
N ASN A 41 -12.62 12.91 20.83
CA ASN A 41 -13.71 12.08 21.35
C ASN A 41 -13.63 11.81 22.87
N GLY A 42 -13.19 12.80 23.64
CA GLY A 42 -13.01 12.70 25.09
C GLY A 42 -11.68 12.07 25.54
N VAL A 43 -10.85 11.56 24.63
CA VAL A 43 -9.53 11.01 24.93
C VAL A 43 -8.45 12.08 24.80
N SER A 44 -7.70 12.33 25.87
CA SER A 44 -6.54 13.22 25.85
C SER A 44 -5.39 12.57 25.08
N VAL A 45 -4.76 13.31 24.16
CA VAL A 45 -3.73 12.79 23.28
C VAL A 45 -2.33 13.13 23.81
N ASP A 46 -1.54 12.11 24.16
CA ASP A 46 -0.09 12.24 24.41
C ASP A 46 0.73 12.01 23.13
N ASN A 47 1.46 13.05 22.71
CA ASN A 47 2.32 13.03 21.53
C ASN A 47 3.77 12.65 21.84
N SER A 48 4.15 12.50 23.11
CA SER A 48 5.55 12.38 23.53
C SER A 48 6.23 11.12 22.99
N TYR A 49 5.48 10.02 22.94
CA TYR A 49 5.98 8.68 22.55
C TYR A 49 5.17 8.04 21.42
N ALA A 50 4.20 8.75 20.83
CA ALA A 50 3.40 8.24 19.73
C ALA A 50 4.23 8.07 18.44
N ARG A 51 4.11 6.93 17.75
CA ARG A 51 4.76 6.71 16.44
C ARG A 51 4.27 7.70 15.39
N TYR A 52 3.01 8.08 15.48
CA TYR A 52 2.37 9.08 14.62
C TYR A 52 1.73 10.13 15.51
N PRO A 53 2.53 11.06 16.08
CA PRO A 53 1.98 12.11 16.94
C PRO A 53 1.14 13.06 16.10
N LEU A 54 0.21 13.78 16.73
CA LEU A 54 -0.34 15.00 16.14
C LEU A 54 0.80 16.00 15.88
N ILE A 55 0.70 16.75 14.79
CA ILE A 55 1.67 17.77 14.40
C ILE A 55 0.99 19.13 14.23
N VAL A 56 1.75 20.21 14.33
CA VAL A 56 1.27 21.58 14.12
C VAL A 56 2.05 22.23 12.98
N TYR A 57 1.31 22.74 12.01
CA TYR A 57 1.81 23.52 10.88
C TYR A 57 1.00 24.79 10.74
N LYS A 58 1.68 25.95 10.71
CA LYS A 58 1.02 27.29 10.70
C LYS A 58 -0.10 27.40 11.73
N ASP A 59 0.19 26.99 12.97
CA ASP A 59 -0.72 27.02 14.12
C ASP A 59 -2.00 26.15 13.98
N ILE A 60 -2.11 25.33 12.94
CA ILE A 60 -3.16 24.32 12.78
C ILE A 60 -2.65 22.95 13.19
N THR A 61 -3.42 22.25 14.02
CA THR A 61 -3.18 20.84 14.37
C THR A 61 -3.56 19.93 13.22
N TYR A 62 -2.77 18.90 12.99
CA TYR A 62 -2.99 17.87 12.00
C TYR A 62 -3.03 16.51 12.68
N PHE A 63 -3.97 15.66 12.25
CA PHE A 63 -4.03 14.27 12.71
C PHE A 63 -3.50 13.30 11.64
N PRO A 64 -2.87 12.20 12.07
CA PRO A 64 -2.38 11.20 11.13
C PRO A 64 -3.55 10.42 10.54
N MET A 65 -3.50 10.20 9.23
CA MET A 65 -4.46 9.35 8.51
C MET A 65 -4.11 7.86 8.65
N THR A 66 -3.86 7.40 9.87
CA THR A 66 -3.64 5.97 10.20
C THR A 66 -4.97 5.27 10.41
N TYR A 67 -4.97 3.94 10.26
CA TYR A 67 -6.16 3.11 10.40
C TYR A 67 -6.93 3.35 11.72
N ASN A 68 -6.25 3.36 12.88
CA ASN A 68 -6.92 3.53 14.17
C ASN A 68 -7.38 4.98 14.37
N THR A 69 -6.55 5.99 14.04
CA THR A 69 -6.90 7.40 14.26
C THR A 69 -8.07 7.83 13.38
N THR A 70 -8.09 7.45 12.09
CA THR A 70 -9.18 7.83 11.19
C THR A 70 -10.50 7.22 11.64
N ARG A 71 -10.51 5.93 11.97
CA ARG A 71 -11.73 5.22 12.41
C ARG A 71 -12.22 5.72 13.76
N PHE A 72 -11.30 6.07 14.66
CA PHE A 72 -11.66 6.71 15.92
C PHE A 72 -12.43 8.02 15.69
N LEU A 73 -12.07 8.79 14.65
CA LEU A 73 -12.74 10.04 14.27
C LEU A 73 -13.89 9.87 13.27
N GLY A 74 -14.29 8.63 12.94
CA GLY A 74 -15.40 8.35 12.03
C GLY A 74 -15.13 8.63 10.57
N VAL A 75 -13.86 8.63 10.17
CA VAL A 75 -13.40 8.78 8.80
C VAL A 75 -12.62 7.53 8.36
N GLU A 76 -12.69 7.23 7.07
CA GLU A 76 -11.96 6.12 6.45
C GLU A 76 -11.16 6.63 5.26
N THR A 77 -10.05 5.95 4.99
CA THR A 77 -9.18 6.28 3.86
C THR A 77 -9.11 5.13 2.88
N ASN A 78 -8.98 5.47 1.61
CA ASN A 78 -8.66 4.55 0.53
C ASN A 78 -7.53 5.14 -0.32
N TRP A 79 -6.68 4.29 -0.88
CA TRP A 79 -5.56 4.70 -1.71
C TRP A 79 -5.45 3.80 -2.94
N SER A 80 -5.27 4.40 -4.10
CA SER A 80 -4.80 3.69 -5.30
C SER A 80 -3.93 4.60 -6.14
N GLU A 81 -3.09 4.01 -7.01
CA GLU A 81 -2.28 4.78 -7.96
C GLU A 81 -3.13 5.63 -8.92
N TYR A 82 -4.34 5.17 -9.24
CA TYR A 82 -5.22 5.84 -10.21
C TYR A 82 -6.03 6.99 -9.58
N SER A 83 -6.62 6.73 -8.41
CA SER A 83 -7.57 7.64 -7.76
C SER A 83 -6.94 8.50 -6.65
N GLY A 84 -5.73 8.18 -6.21
CA GLY A 84 -5.05 8.85 -5.10
C GLY A 84 -5.74 8.60 -3.75
N LEU A 85 -5.59 9.55 -2.83
CA LEU A 85 -6.06 9.46 -1.45
C LEU A 85 -7.51 9.88 -1.39
N GLN A 86 -8.38 8.94 -1.05
CA GLN A 86 -9.78 9.19 -0.80
C GLN A 86 -10.02 9.17 0.70
N ILE A 87 -10.77 10.14 1.20
CA ILE A 87 -11.08 10.31 2.61
C ILE A 87 -12.59 10.46 2.70
N ASN A 88 -13.26 9.57 3.39
CA ASN A 88 -14.71 9.60 3.48
C ASN A 88 -15.15 9.55 4.94
N GLN A 89 -16.07 10.42 5.30
CA GLN A 89 -16.80 10.28 6.55
C GLN A 89 -17.82 9.15 6.39
N THR A 90 -17.70 8.13 7.23
CA THR A 90 -18.58 6.96 7.20
C THR A 90 -19.31 6.75 8.52
N GLY A 91 -18.97 7.54 9.55
CA GLY A 91 -19.54 7.39 10.89
C GLY A 91 -19.06 6.13 11.60
N ILE A 92 -18.01 5.48 11.09
CA ILE A 92 -17.44 4.29 11.71
C ILE A 92 -16.93 4.57 13.12
N ASN A 93 -16.96 3.56 14.01
CA ASN A 93 -16.40 3.70 15.35
C ASN A 93 -15.21 2.74 15.50
N GLY A 94 -14.04 3.29 15.80
CA GLY A 94 -12.82 2.56 16.06
C GLY A 94 -12.26 2.89 17.44
N LYS A 95 -11.38 2.03 17.96
CA LYS A 95 -10.64 2.33 19.20
C LYS A 95 -9.47 3.27 18.90
N PHE A 96 -9.21 4.20 19.80
CA PHE A 96 -8.01 5.03 19.71
C PHE A 96 -6.76 4.21 20.05
N ASP A 97 -5.69 4.45 19.30
CA ASP A 97 -4.38 3.82 19.51
C ASP A 97 -3.29 4.87 19.27
N PHE A 98 -2.36 4.97 20.21
CA PHE A 98 -1.23 5.89 20.17
C PHE A 98 -0.06 5.38 19.34
N TYR A 99 -0.05 4.10 18.97
CA TYR A 99 1.09 3.44 18.36
C TYR A 99 2.37 3.72 19.15
N GLN A 100 2.35 3.40 20.44
CA GLN A 100 3.40 3.81 21.37
C GLN A 100 4.77 3.28 20.96
N THR A 101 5.79 4.09 21.16
CA THR A 101 7.19 3.76 20.87
C THR A 101 8.08 4.03 22.08
N ASN A 102 9.26 3.42 22.11
CA ASN A 102 10.24 3.62 23.18
C ASN A 102 11.10 4.87 22.98
N ARG A 103 10.86 5.67 21.93
CA ARG A 103 11.65 6.84 21.59
C ARG A 103 10.80 8.09 21.74
N LYS A 104 11.28 9.04 22.55
CA LYS A 104 10.65 10.35 22.69
C LYS A 104 10.72 11.12 21.36
N ASN A 105 9.61 11.74 20.97
CA ASN A 105 9.56 12.62 19.82
C ASN A 105 10.36 13.91 20.08
N ALA A 106 10.97 14.44 19.01
CA ALA A 106 11.67 15.71 18.98
C ALA A 106 10.67 16.85 18.76
N ASP A 107 11.12 18.08 19.00
CA ASP A 107 10.26 19.26 18.95
C ASP A 107 9.89 19.71 17.53
N VAL A 108 10.72 19.36 16.53
CA VAL A 108 10.56 19.79 15.13
C VAL A 108 10.89 18.65 14.17
N TYR A 109 10.10 18.52 13.10
CA TYR A 109 10.28 17.53 12.04
C TYR A 109 10.14 18.13 10.63
N PRO A 110 10.90 17.63 9.65
CA PRO A 110 10.64 17.93 8.25
C PRO A 110 9.42 17.13 7.75
N VAL A 111 8.65 17.74 6.86
CA VAL A 111 7.50 17.16 6.17
C VAL A 111 7.50 17.55 4.70
N THR A 112 6.68 16.87 3.91
CA THR A 112 6.46 17.20 2.49
C THR A 112 4.99 17.43 2.20
N VAL A 113 4.71 18.16 1.12
CA VAL A 113 3.35 18.30 0.58
C VAL A 113 3.16 17.20 -0.48
N PRO A 114 2.17 16.30 -0.35
CA PRO A 114 1.93 15.27 -1.34
C PRO A 114 1.45 15.87 -2.66
N ASN A 115 1.90 15.29 -3.77
CA ASN A 115 1.54 15.69 -5.14
C ASN A 115 0.48 14.79 -5.79
N PHE A 116 -0.05 13.83 -5.05
CA PHE A 116 -1.07 12.92 -5.53
C PHE A 116 -2.48 13.49 -5.47
N LYS A 117 -3.43 12.85 -6.18
CA LYS A 117 -4.85 13.21 -6.13
C LYS A 117 -5.42 12.99 -4.74
N ILE A 118 -6.23 13.93 -4.27
CA ILE A 118 -6.90 13.84 -2.97
C ILE A 118 -8.39 14.12 -3.19
N THR A 119 -9.24 13.27 -2.62
CA THR A 119 -10.69 13.51 -2.58
C THR A 119 -11.20 13.36 -1.16
N VAL A 120 -12.03 14.29 -0.70
CA VAL A 120 -12.68 14.25 0.61
C VAL A 120 -14.20 14.21 0.40
N ASN A 121 -14.87 13.17 0.89
CA ASN A 121 -16.30 12.89 0.66
C ASN A 121 -16.68 13.01 -0.83
N GLY A 122 -15.86 12.44 -1.71
CA GLY A 122 -16.03 12.52 -3.16
C GLY A 122 -15.68 13.86 -3.82
N LYS A 123 -15.37 14.91 -3.06
CA LYS A 123 -14.94 16.23 -3.60
C LYS A 123 -13.44 16.24 -3.83
N THR A 124 -13.02 16.65 -5.02
CA THR A 124 -11.59 16.80 -5.34
C THR A 124 -10.97 17.96 -4.57
N ILE A 125 -9.81 17.72 -3.94
CA ILE A 125 -9.02 18.71 -3.24
C ILE A 125 -7.78 19.05 -4.08
N VAL A 126 -7.64 20.33 -4.42
CA VAL A 126 -6.43 20.84 -5.07
C VAL A 126 -5.43 21.21 -3.98
N ASN A 127 -4.74 20.20 -3.44
CA ASN A 127 -3.97 20.32 -2.19
C ASN A 127 -2.93 21.47 -2.20
N ARG A 128 -2.25 21.69 -3.34
CA ARG A 128 -1.26 22.78 -3.48
C ARG A 128 -1.84 24.20 -3.36
N ASN A 129 -3.16 24.36 -3.54
CA ASN A 129 -3.86 25.64 -3.44
C ASN A 129 -4.48 25.85 -2.06
N GLU A 130 -4.41 24.84 -1.17
CA GLU A 130 -4.92 24.95 0.19
C GLU A 130 -3.96 25.79 1.04
N GLU A 131 -4.50 26.71 1.85
CA GLU A 131 -3.72 27.50 2.81
C GLU A 131 -2.99 26.60 3.83
N TYR A 132 -3.70 25.54 4.22
CA TYR A 132 -3.27 24.44 5.09
C TYR A 132 -3.33 23.13 4.29
N PRO A 133 -2.32 22.84 3.45
CA PRO A 133 -2.31 21.61 2.65
C PRO A 133 -2.19 20.40 3.57
N LEU A 134 -2.68 19.24 3.12
CA LEU A 134 -2.32 17.95 3.71
C LEU A 134 -0.80 17.77 3.60
N LEU A 135 -0.21 17.10 4.58
CA LEU A 135 1.23 16.90 4.71
C LEU A 135 1.57 15.42 4.71
N VAL A 136 2.80 15.03 4.41
CA VAL A 136 3.31 13.67 4.62
C VAL A 136 4.43 13.71 5.64
N PHE A 137 4.29 12.89 6.68
CA PHE A 137 5.26 12.72 7.75
C PHE A 137 5.33 11.24 8.13
N ARG A 138 6.54 10.67 8.19
CA ARG A 138 6.78 9.23 8.46
C ARG A 138 5.95 8.33 7.54
N ASP A 139 5.90 8.67 6.25
CA ASP A 139 5.17 7.96 5.20
C ASP A 139 3.64 7.88 5.42
N VAL A 140 3.11 8.70 6.32
CA VAL A 140 1.68 8.83 6.59
C VAL A 140 1.22 10.22 6.18
N THR A 141 0.03 10.30 5.57
CA THR A 141 -0.60 11.58 5.27
C THR A 141 -1.23 12.16 6.55
N TYR A 142 -1.05 13.45 6.75
CA TYR A 142 -1.55 14.22 7.87
C TYR A 142 -2.59 15.20 7.39
N PHE A 143 -3.71 15.20 8.08
CA PHE A 143 -4.90 15.93 7.66
C PHE A 143 -5.15 17.15 8.57
N PRO A 144 -5.35 18.35 7.99
CA PRO A 144 -5.50 19.59 8.75
C PRO A 144 -6.83 19.62 9.51
N MET A 145 -6.77 19.89 10.82
CA MET A 145 -7.95 20.09 11.67
C MET A 145 -8.43 21.54 11.59
N THR A 146 -8.78 22.00 10.39
CA THR A 146 -9.39 23.32 10.17
C THR A 146 -10.90 23.25 10.34
N TRP A 147 -11.54 24.41 10.56
CA TRP A 147 -12.99 24.52 10.58
C TRP A 147 -13.63 24.00 9.29
N ARG A 148 -13.05 24.34 8.13
CA ARG A 148 -13.53 23.90 6.81
C ARG A 148 -13.67 22.39 6.75
N PHE A 149 -12.68 21.63 7.20
CA PHE A 149 -12.78 20.18 7.12
C PHE A 149 -13.50 19.56 8.31
N CYS A 150 -13.11 19.92 9.55
CA CYS A 150 -13.72 19.30 10.73
C CYS A 150 -15.20 19.61 10.84
N VAL A 151 -15.60 20.87 10.67
CA VAL A 151 -17.00 21.28 10.85
C VAL A 151 -17.78 21.19 9.55
N ASN A 152 -17.32 21.86 8.48
CA ASN A 152 -18.15 21.94 7.26
C ASN A 152 -18.14 20.62 6.47
N GLU A 153 -17.01 19.92 6.40
CA GLU A 153 -16.89 18.68 5.61
C GLU A 153 -17.25 17.42 6.40
N PHE A 154 -16.87 17.35 7.68
CA PHE A 154 -17.10 16.18 8.53
C PHE A 154 -18.17 16.38 9.62
N GLY A 155 -18.73 17.58 9.78
CA GLY A 155 -19.78 17.82 10.78
C GLY A 155 -19.35 17.57 12.23
N TRP A 156 -18.06 17.57 12.54
CA TRP A 156 -17.55 17.38 13.91
C TRP A 156 -17.80 18.64 14.75
N LYS A 157 -17.93 18.45 16.06
CA LYS A 157 -17.88 19.55 17.03
C LYS A 157 -16.43 19.99 17.21
N TYR A 158 -16.19 21.29 17.08
CA TYR A 158 -14.88 21.91 17.17
C TYR A 158 -14.88 22.97 18.28
N ASN A 159 -13.92 22.89 19.20
CA ASN A 159 -13.73 23.91 20.22
C ASN A 159 -12.23 24.10 20.47
N PHE A 160 -11.77 25.35 20.49
CA PHE A 160 -10.44 25.70 20.94
C PHE A 160 -10.51 26.85 21.95
N THR A 161 -9.88 26.66 23.11
CA THR A 161 -9.69 27.73 24.11
C THR A 161 -8.29 27.64 24.70
N HIS A 162 -7.75 28.74 25.20
CA HIS A 162 -6.45 28.71 25.89
C HIS A 162 -6.42 27.77 27.11
N GLN A 163 -7.55 27.59 27.79
CA GLN A 163 -7.64 26.76 29.00
C GLN A 163 -7.73 25.26 28.67
N LYS A 164 -8.53 24.87 27.67
CA LYS A 164 -8.79 23.46 27.35
C LYS A 164 -7.94 22.93 26.19
N GLY A 165 -7.31 23.81 25.42
CA GLY A 165 -6.67 23.46 24.16
C GLY A 165 -7.70 23.10 23.08
N LEU A 166 -7.31 22.22 22.14
CA LEU A 166 -8.17 21.77 21.04
C LEU A 166 -9.03 20.58 21.47
N VAL A 167 -10.34 20.69 21.32
CA VAL A 167 -11.30 19.62 21.58
C VAL A 167 -12.11 19.33 20.33
N ILE A 168 -12.02 18.09 19.85
CA ILE A 168 -12.77 17.59 18.69
C ILE A 168 -13.68 16.46 19.14
N THR A 169 -14.94 16.51 18.74
CA THR A 169 -15.89 15.39 18.93
C THR A 169 -16.56 15.06 17.62
N SER A 170 -16.37 13.83 17.16
CA SER A 170 -16.95 13.30 15.94
C SER A 170 -18.30 12.63 16.21
N ASN A 171 -19.12 12.54 15.16
CA ASN A 171 -20.53 12.16 15.29
C ASN A 171 -20.76 10.66 15.54
N ASN A 172 -19.73 9.84 15.31
CA ASN A 172 -19.71 8.41 15.64
C ASN A 172 -19.74 8.14 17.16
N ASN A 173 -19.61 9.18 18.00
CA ASN A 173 -19.58 9.11 19.46
C ASN A 173 -20.98 9.28 20.11
N SER A 174 -22.05 9.10 19.35
CA SER A 174 -23.42 9.05 19.89
C SER A 174 -23.70 7.65 20.46
N GLY A 175 -23.13 7.35 21.62
CA GLY A 175 -23.32 6.06 22.29
C GLY A 175 -22.46 5.91 23.52
N GLY A 176 -22.84 6.61 24.60
CA GLY A 176 -22.38 6.26 25.94
C GLY A 176 -22.73 4.81 26.25
N SER A 177 -21.80 4.10 26.87
CA SER A 177 -21.92 2.74 27.36
C SER A 177 -23.22 2.52 28.15
N VAL A 178 -24.14 1.72 27.59
CA VAL A 178 -25.19 1.01 28.33
C VAL A 178 -24.89 -0.48 28.17
N PRO A 179 -24.84 -1.28 29.25
CA PRO A 179 -24.71 -2.72 29.11
C PRO A 179 -26.03 -3.27 28.59
N THR A 180 -26.07 -3.65 27.31
CA THR A 180 -27.22 -4.35 26.72
C THR A 180 -27.10 -5.87 26.94
N PRO A 181 -28.22 -6.58 27.16
CA PRO A 181 -28.22 -8.04 27.29
C PRO A 181 -27.66 -8.68 26.02
N LYS A 182 -26.84 -9.73 26.19
CA LYS A 182 -26.22 -10.49 25.10
C LYS A 182 -27.31 -11.06 24.18
N PRO A 183 -27.38 -10.66 22.90
CA PRO A 183 -28.22 -11.34 21.91
C PRO A 183 -27.74 -12.79 21.74
N PRO A 184 -28.60 -13.72 21.29
CA PRO A 184 -28.18 -15.09 21.00
C PRO A 184 -26.96 -15.08 20.06
N GLU A 185 -25.94 -15.85 20.44
CA GLU A 185 -24.60 -15.82 19.85
C GLU A 185 -24.67 -16.18 18.36
N ASN A 186 -24.45 -15.21 17.48
CA ASN A 186 -24.38 -15.46 16.05
C ASN A 186 -23.05 -16.19 15.80
N PRO A 187 -23.00 -17.37 15.14
CA PRO A 187 -21.76 -18.13 14.96
C PRO A 187 -20.63 -17.35 14.25
N ILE A 188 -20.97 -16.24 13.57
CA ILE A 188 -20.04 -15.29 12.96
C ILE A 188 -19.30 -14.42 14.01
N ASP A 189 -19.91 -14.14 15.17
CA ASP A 189 -19.34 -13.26 16.20
C ASP A 189 -18.04 -13.81 16.81
N ASN A 190 -17.81 -15.12 16.68
CA ASN A 190 -16.59 -15.79 17.12
C ASN A 190 -15.39 -15.55 16.18
N TYR A 191 -15.60 -14.98 15.00
CA TYR A 191 -14.56 -14.68 14.03
C TYR A 191 -14.04 -13.25 14.20
N LYS A 192 -12.74 -13.11 14.50
CA LYS A 192 -12.02 -11.84 14.65
C LYS A 192 -11.15 -11.57 13.43
N ASP A 193 -10.99 -10.30 13.08
CA ASP A 193 -10.14 -9.89 11.95
C ASP A 193 -8.70 -10.36 12.14
N TYR A 194 -8.13 -10.97 11.09
CA TYR A 194 -6.80 -11.59 11.14
C TYR A 194 -5.79 -10.91 10.23
N SER A 195 -6.18 -10.55 9.00
CA SER A 195 -5.25 -10.06 7.99
C SER A 195 -5.87 -9.00 7.07
N SER A 196 -5.07 -8.56 6.08
CA SER A 196 -5.33 -7.47 5.15
C SER A 196 -6.77 -7.41 4.63
N THR A 197 -7.32 -6.20 4.60
CA THR A 197 -8.67 -5.92 4.12
C THR A 197 -8.61 -5.31 2.73
N ILE A 198 -9.48 -5.75 1.83
CA ILE A 198 -9.67 -5.15 0.51
C ILE A 198 -11.03 -4.48 0.46
N TYR A 199 -11.10 -3.21 0.07
CA TYR A 199 -12.35 -2.51 -0.12
C TYR A 199 -12.72 -2.46 -1.59
N TYR A 200 -13.91 -2.93 -1.93
CA TYR A 200 -14.42 -2.94 -3.29
C TYR A 200 -15.94 -2.80 -3.30
N ASN A 201 -16.45 -1.88 -4.11
CA ASN A 201 -17.89 -1.64 -4.31
C ASN A 201 -18.70 -1.62 -3.00
N LEU A 202 -18.30 -0.75 -2.06
CA LEU A 202 -18.96 -0.58 -0.75
C LEU A 202 -18.91 -1.81 0.17
N ASN A 203 -17.98 -2.73 -0.08
CA ASN A 203 -17.79 -3.93 0.73
C ASN A 203 -16.32 -4.08 1.14
N TYR A 204 -16.09 -4.48 2.38
CA TYR A 204 -14.81 -4.94 2.88
C TYR A 204 -14.71 -6.45 2.71
N TYR A 205 -13.62 -6.90 2.12
CA TYR A 205 -13.26 -8.30 2.03
C TYR A 205 -12.13 -8.52 3.02
N VAL A 206 -12.36 -9.37 4.01
CA VAL A 206 -11.45 -9.55 5.16
C VAL A 206 -11.33 -11.03 5.50
N ILE A 207 -10.12 -11.46 5.84
CA ILE A 207 -9.96 -12.77 6.49
C ILE A 207 -10.22 -12.58 7.98
N LYS A 208 -11.13 -13.39 8.49
CA LYS A 208 -11.35 -13.52 9.93
C LYS A 208 -11.02 -14.93 10.41
N THR A 209 -10.67 -15.03 11.69
CA THR A 209 -10.36 -16.29 12.35
C THR A 209 -11.08 -16.44 13.68
N ASN A 210 -11.47 -17.67 13.99
CA ASN A 210 -11.95 -18.06 15.32
C ASN A 210 -10.85 -18.73 16.16
N GLY A 211 -9.59 -18.67 15.73
CA GLY A 211 -8.44 -19.33 16.36
C GLY A 211 -8.10 -20.72 15.78
N THR A 212 -9.03 -21.35 15.05
CA THR A 212 -8.80 -22.66 14.40
C THR A 212 -8.87 -22.56 12.89
N ASN A 213 -9.79 -21.75 12.38
CA ASN A 213 -10.09 -21.61 10.97
C ASN A 213 -9.87 -20.18 10.50
N TYR A 214 -9.49 -20.02 9.23
CA TYR A 214 -9.42 -18.73 8.54
C TYR A 214 -10.43 -18.71 7.40
N ARG A 215 -11.30 -17.70 7.35
CA ARG A 215 -12.38 -17.60 6.37
C ARG A 215 -12.44 -16.20 5.77
N LEU A 216 -12.84 -16.13 4.51
CA LEU A 216 -13.06 -14.87 3.81
C LEU A 216 -14.48 -14.36 4.08
N PHE A 217 -14.59 -13.13 4.54
CA PHE A 217 -15.84 -12.43 4.81
C PHE A 217 -15.99 -11.21 3.91
N ARG A 218 -17.25 -10.86 3.63
CA ARG A 218 -17.67 -9.59 3.07
C ARG A 218 -18.41 -8.81 4.15
N GLU A 219 -17.98 -7.60 4.43
CA GLU A 219 -18.70 -6.66 5.28
C GLU A 219 -19.21 -5.48 4.47
N SER A 220 -20.51 -5.27 4.45
CA SER A 220 -21.11 -4.10 3.81
C SER A 220 -20.75 -2.85 4.59
N SER A 221 -20.19 -1.85 3.90
CA SER A 221 -19.90 -0.55 4.50
C SER A 221 -21.17 0.28 4.75
N ILE A 222 -22.32 -0.10 4.17
CA ILE A 222 -23.59 0.64 4.29
C ILE A 222 -24.35 0.22 5.55
N ASN A 223 -24.69 -1.06 5.66
CA ASN A 223 -25.59 -1.57 6.70
C ASN A 223 -24.87 -2.45 7.74
N LYS A 224 -23.54 -2.54 7.67
CA LYS A 224 -22.72 -3.40 8.54
C LYS A 224 -23.10 -4.89 8.48
N ASP A 225 -23.75 -5.32 7.40
CA ASP A 225 -24.00 -6.73 7.11
C ASP A 225 -22.67 -7.46 6.94
N VAL A 226 -22.44 -8.52 7.72
CA VAL A 226 -21.25 -9.37 7.63
C VAL A 226 -21.66 -10.72 7.10
N LYS A 227 -21.06 -11.13 5.98
CA LYS A 227 -21.34 -12.39 5.31
C LYS A 227 -20.06 -13.19 5.13
N MET A 228 -20.02 -14.42 5.66
CA MET A 228 -18.99 -15.38 5.26
C MET A 228 -19.20 -15.74 3.79
N LEU A 229 -18.18 -15.61 2.96
CA LEU A 229 -18.30 -15.84 1.53
C LEU A 229 -18.16 -17.32 1.17
N SER A 230 -17.34 -18.07 1.90
CA SER A 230 -17.10 -19.49 1.65
C SER A 230 -16.59 -20.20 2.90
N ASP A 231 -16.82 -21.52 2.95
CA ASP A 231 -16.27 -22.43 3.95
C ASP A 231 -14.80 -22.84 3.69
N LEU A 232 -14.23 -22.43 2.55
CA LEU A 232 -12.83 -22.67 2.22
C LEU A 232 -11.89 -22.00 3.24
N GLU A 233 -10.78 -22.68 3.57
CA GLU A 233 -9.74 -22.06 4.38
C GLU A 233 -8.98 -21.02 3.56
N VAL A 234 -8.98 -19.76 4.02
CA VAL A 234 -8.33 -18.63 3.32
C VAL A 234 -7.38 -17.92 4.28
N LYS A 235 -6.08 -18.17 4.16
CA LYS A 235 -5.04 -17.57 5.05
C LYS A 235 -4.49 -16.26 4.52
N SER A 236 -4.53 -16.08 3.21
CA SER A 236 -4.15 -14.85 2.52
C SER A 236 -4.92 -14.77 1.20
N PHE A 237 -5.10 -13.55 0.71
CA PHE A 237 -5.64 -13.30 -0.63
C PHE A 237 -5.05 -12.00 -1.17
N TYR A 238 -5.11 -11.84 -2.48
CA TYR A 238 -4.76 -10.60 -3.17
C TYR A 238 -5.83 -10.25 -4.20
N GLN A 239 -5.89 -8.99 -4.61
CA GLN A 239 -6.83 -8.52 -5.63
C GLN A 239 -6.12 -8.32 -6.96
N ASP A 240 -6.77 -8.75 -8.04
CA ASP A 240 -6.48 -8.28 -9.40
C ASP A 240 -7.81 -7.90 -10.08
N GLY A 241 -7.97 -6.60 -10.38
CA GLY A 241 -9.22 -6.06 -10.89
C GLY A 241 -10.39 -6.26 -9.91
N ASN A 242 -11.48 -6.86 -10.40
CA ASN A 242 -12.67 -7.17 -9.61
C ASN A 242 -12.61 -8.56 -8.95
N LYS A 243 -11.49 -9.27 -9.05
CA LYS A 243 -11.34 -10.62 -8.49
C LYS A 243 -10.38 -10.65 -7.31
N LEU A 244 -10.77 -11.40 -6.29
CA LEU A 244 -9.88 -11.83 -5.22
C LEU A 244 -9.32 -13.20 -5.56
N TYR A 245 -8.05 -13.41 -5.26
CA TYR A 245 -7.32 -14.64 -5.55
C TYR A 245 -6.70 -15.19 -4.29
N PHE A 246 -6.87 -16.49 -4.05
CA PHE A 246 -6.39 -17.12 -2.83
C PHE A 246 -6.18 -18.63 -3.00
N THR A 247 -5.37 -19.21 -2.13
CA THR A 247 -5.18 -20.66 -2.04
C THR A 247 -6.03 -21.24 -0.92
N SER A 248 -6.53 -22.45 -1.13
CA SER A 248 -7.14 -23.28 -0.10
C SER A 248 -6.77 -24.73 -0.35
N GLY A 249 -6.11 -25.38 0.63
CA GLY A 249 -5.45 -26.66 0.41
C GLY A 249 -4.48 -26.61 -0.78
N ASN A 250 -4.63 -27.56 -1.72
CA ASN A 250 -3.80 -27.66 -2.93
C ASN A 250 -4.47 -27.04 -4.17
N SER A 251 -5.42 -26.13 -3.97
CA SER A 251 -6.16 -25.51 -5.06
C SER A 251 -6.11 -23.98 -4.95
N PHE A 252 -6.21 -23.33 -6.10
CA PHE A 252 -6.23 -21.90 -6.25
C PHE A 252 -7.59 -21.45 -6.76
N TYR A 253 -8.16 -20.47 -6.08
CA TYR A 253 -9.52 -20.00 -6.29
C TYR A 253 -9.51 -18.52 -6.62
N SER A 254 -10.57 -18.09 -7.30
CA SER A 254 -10.92 -16.68 -7.40
C SER A 254 -12.34 -16.43 -6.90
N TYR A 255 -12.57 -15.25 -6.34
CA TYR A 255 -13.88 -14.74 -6.02
C TYR A 255 -14.13 -13.47 -6.84
N ASP A 256 -15.14 -13.49 -7.69
CA ASP A 256 -15.58 -12.33 -8.46
C ASP A 256 -16.46 -11.44 -7.56
N MET A 257 -15.96 -10.25 -7.23
CA MET A 257 -16.61 -9.34 -6.28
C MET A 257 -17.85 -8.66 -6.86
N ASP A 258 -17.97 -8.55 -8.19
CA ASP A 258 -19.16 -7.99 -8.84
C ASP A 258 -20.29 -9.01 -8.89
N LYS A 259 -19.96 -10.25 -9.23
CA LYS A 259 -20.94 -11.34 -9.39
C LYS A 259 -21.22 -12.08 -8.09
N GLY A 260 -20.32 -12.00 -7.13
CA GLY A 260 -20.37 -12.74 -5.88
C GLY A 260 -20.13 -14.25 -6.04
N THR A 261 -19.39 -14.66 -7.08
CA THR A 261 -19.21 -16.07 -7.45
C THR A 261 -17.77 -16.55 -7.22
N PHE A 262 -17.61 -17.82 -6.84
CA PHE A 262 -16.30 -18.48 -6.75
C PHE A 262 -16.01 -19.29 -8.00
N ASP A 263 -14.77 -19.22 -8.48
CA ASP A 263 -14.22 -20.07 -9.52
C ASP A 263 -13.01 -20.83 -8.98
N THR A 264 -12.90 -22.12 -9.30
CA THR A 264 -11.62 -22.85 -9.17
C THR A 264 -10.75 -22.49 -10.36
N VAL A 265 -9.64 -21.79 -10.11
CA VAL A 265 -8.73 -21.35 -11.16
C VAL A 265 -7.73 -22.46 -11.51
N ILE A 266 -7.22 -23.15 -10.48
CA ILE A 266 -6.33 -24.31 -10.62
C ILE A 266 -6.72 -25.31 -9.54
N SER A 267 -6.96 -26.57 -9.94
CA SER A 267 -7.25 -27.67 -9.02
C SER A 267 -6.01 -28.55 -8.82
N ASN A 268 -5.80 -29.03 -7.59
CA ASN A 268 -4.82 -30.09 -7.26
C ASN A 268 -3.38 -29.78 -7.70
N SER A 269 -2.97 -28.52 -7.59
CA SER A 269 -1.60 -28.09 -7.90
C SER A 269 -0.90 -27.66 -6.63
N ASN A 270 0.14 -28.40 -6.26
CA ASN A 270 1.01 -28.03 -5.15
C ASN A 270 1.77 -26.75 -5.52
N VAL A 271 1.28 -25.58 -5.10
CA VAL A 271 1.94 -24.29 -5.31
C VAL A 271 2.99 -24.06 -4.22
N LYS A 272 4.22 -23.75 -4.61
CA LYS A 272 5.34 -23.50 -3.68
C LYS A 272 5.13 -22.20 -2.93
N ASP A 273 5.04 -22.26 -1.61
CA ASP A 273 4.97 -21.08 -0.71
C ASP A 273 3.90 -20.05 -1.13
N GLY A 274 2.83 -20.47 -1.82
CA GLY A 274 1.82 -19.56 -2.36
C GLY A 274 2.32 -18.60 -3.47
N LYS A 275 3.47 -18.86 -4.10
CA LYS A 275 3.99 -18.05 -5.23
C LYS A 275 3.12 -18.25 -6.48
N ILE A 276 2.10 -17.40 -6.61
CA ILE A 276 1.15 -17.37 -7.72
C ILE A 276 0.86 -15.92 -8.12
N VAL A 277 0.76 -15.67 -9.42
CA VAL A 277 0.52 -14.34 -9.99
C VAL A 277 -0.56 -14.42 -11.05
N SER A 278 -1.60 -13.60 -10.94
CA SER A 278 -2.57 -13.37 -12.00
C SER A 278 -2.22 -12.13 -12.82
N ASN A 279 -2.53 -12.17 -14.11
CA ASN A 279 -2.47 -11.02 -15.00
C ASN A 279 -3.66 -11.08 -15.96
N GLY A 280 -4.78 -10.48 -15.55
CA GLY A 280 -6.04 -10.59 -16.29
C GLY A 280 -6.58 -12.03 -16.26
N SER A 281 -6.77 -12.64 -17.42
CA SER A 281 -7.27 -14.02 -17.51
C SER A 281 -6.18 -15.09 -17.30
N GLN A 282 -4.91 -14.68 -17.27
CA GLN A 282 -3.77 -15.59 -17.14
C GLN A 282 -3.36 -15.72 -15.69
N VAL A 283 -2.89 -16.91 -15.32
CA VAL A 283 -2.34 -17.19 -13.99
C VAL A 283 -1.08 -18.02 -14.16
N PHE A 284 -0.05 -17.67 -13.40
CA PHE A 284 1.27 -18.28 -13.36
C PHE A 284 1.56 -18.72 -11.94
N TYR A 285 2.10 -19.91 -11.75
CA TYR A 285 2.44 -20.41 -10.43
C TYR A 285 3.77 -21.15 -10.42
N VAL A 286 4.40 -21.15 -9.25
CA VAL A 286 5.60 -21.96 -9.00
C VAL A 286 5.18 -23.28 -8.39
N SER A 287 5.58 -24.39 -8.99
CA SER A 287 5.28 -25.73 -8.46
C SER A 287 6.13 -26.03 -7.22
N ALA A 288 5.53 -26.58 -6.16
CA ALA A 288 6.22 -26.95 -4.94
C ALA A 288 7.10 -28.20 -5.11
N SER A 289 6.78 -29.06 -6.07
CA SER A 289 7.51 -30.32 -6.26
C SER A 289 8.90 -30.10 -6.88
N ASN A 290 9.02 -29.17 -7.82
CA ASN A 290 10.25 -28.94 -8.58
C ASN A 290 10.72 -27.47 -8.56
N GLY A 291 9.90 -26.52 -8.11
CA GLY A 291 10.22 -25.10 -8.12
C GLY A 291 10.12 -24.44 -9.48
N GLU A 292 9.53 -25.11 -10.48
CA GLU A 292 9.46 -24.62 -11.86
C GLU A 292 8.19 -23.78 -12.11
N LEU A 293 8.20 -23.00 -13.19
CA LEU A 293 7.12 -22.09 -13.56
C LEU A 293 6.08 -22.79 -14.45
N TYR A 294 4.82 -22.70 -14.06
CA TYR A 294 3.69 -23.24 -14.80
C TYR A 294 2.62 -22.19 -15.07
N SER A 295 1.89 -22.36 -16.18
CA SER A 295 0.63 -21.66 -16.42
C SER A 295 -0.54 -22.36 -15.71
N LYS A 296 -1.68 -21.69 -15.58
CA LYS A 296 -2.94 -22.25 -15.05
C LYS A 296 -3.41 -23.55 -15.71
N ASN A 297 -2.96 -23.82 -16.94
CA ASN A 297 -3.30 -25.02 -17.69
C ASN A 297 -2.25 -26.14 -17.48
N ASN A 298 -1.44 -26.06 -16.42
CA ASN A 298 -0.35 -27.00 -16.10
C ASN A 298 0.72 -27.13 -17.20
N VAL A 299 0.88 -26.11 -18.05
CA VAL A 299 1.97 -26.07 -19.04
C VAL A 299 3.22 -25.50 -18.38
N ASN A 300 4.33 -26.25 -18.42
CA ASN A 300 5.63 -25.80 -17.97
C ASN A 300 6.20 -24.73 -18.92
N LEU A 301 6.54 -23.56 -18.38
CA LEU A 301 6.92 -22.39 -19.17
C LEU A 301 8.44 -22.21 -19.31
N ASN A 302 9.24 -22.96 -18.53
CA ASN A 302 10.69 -23.01 -18.63
C ASN A 302 11.23 -24.32 -18.04
N PRO A 303 11.14 -25.45 -18.76
CA PRO A 303 11.45 -26.77 -18.22
C PRO A 303 12.87 -26.86 -17.63
N GLY A 304 12.97 -27.46 -16.44
CA GLY A 304 14.23 -27.59 -15.69
C GLY A 304 14.67 -26.32 -14.94
N ALA A 305 13.99 -25.19 -15.12
CA ALA A 305 14.38 -23.91 -14.53
C ALA A 305 13.63 -23.62 -13.23
N LYS A 306 14.36 -23.50 -12.12
CA LYS A 306 13.76 -23.12 -10.84
C LYS A 306 13.54 -21.62 -10.77
N VAL A 307 12.37 -21.21 -10.32
CA VAL A 307 11.97 -19.81 -10.21
C VAL A 307 12.60 -19.16 -8.97
N GLU A 308 13.29 -18.05 -9.17
CA GLU A 308 13.73 -17.16 -8.09
C GLU A 308 12.66 -16.08 -7.83
N THR A 309 12.30 -15.34 -8.88
CA THR A 309 11.33 -14.23 -8.82
C THR A 309 10.14 -14.53 -9.72
N LEU A 310 8.93 -14.18 -9.25
CA LEU A 310 7.70 -14.18 -10.04
C LEU A 310 6.84 -12.99 -9.60
N GLU A 311 6.75 -11.96 -10.44
CA GLU A 311 6.09 -10.70 -10.07
C GLU A 311 5.26 -10.13 -11.23
N LYS A 312 4.09 -9.58 -10.90
CA LYS A 312 3.32 -8.73 -11.82
C LYS A 312 3.81 -7.28 -11.74
N LYS A 313 4.05 -6.65 -12.88
CA LYS A 313 4.32 -5.20 -13.01
C LYS A 313 3.46 -4.64 -14.14
N GLY A 314 2.38 -3.93 -13.78
CA GLY A 314 1.41 -3.44 -14.74
C GLY A 314 0.79 -4.58 -15.55
N ASN A 315 0.96 -4.53 -16.88
CA ASN A 315 0.46 -5.53 -17.81
C ASN A 315 1.43 -6.70 -18.05
N TYR A 316 2.53 -6.77 -17.32
CA TYR A 316 3.57 -7.78 -17.53
C TYR A 316 3.75 -8.67 -16.30
N VAL A 317 4.21 -9.90 -16.55
CA VAL A 317 4.73 -10.80 -15.52
C VAL A 317 6.21 -11.05 -15.78
N LEU A 318 7.05 -10.68 -14.82
CA LEU A 318 8.49 -10.92 -14.83
C LEU A 318 8.79 -12.19 -14.04
N SER A 319 9.58 -13.10 -14.61
CA SER A 319 10.14 -14.22 -13.89
C SER A 319 11.65 -14.36 -14.14
N THR A 320 12.39 -14.59 -13.05
CA THR A 320 13.84 -14.90 -13.09
C THR A 320 14.08 -16.31 -12.55
N PHE A 321 15.15 -16.95 -13.01
CA PHE A 321 15.42 -18.35 -12.76
C PHE A 321 16.86 -18.58 -12.29
N THR A 322 17.06 -19.69 -11.57
CA THR A 322 18.39 -20.12 -11.12
C THR A 322 19.33 -20.37 -12.30
N TYR A 323 20.64 -20.24 -12.04
CA TYR A 323 21.68 -20.41 -13.04
C TYR A 323 22.17 -21.85 -13.20
N ASP A 324 21.29 -22.82 -12.93
CA ASP A 324 21.64 -24.23 -13.02
C ASP A 324 22.04 -24.64 -14.45
N LEU A 325 22.94 -25.62 -14.57
CA LEU A 325 23.39 -26.18 -15.84
C LEU A 325 22.21 -26.77 -16.62
N GLY A 326 22.10 -26.44 -17.92
CA GLY A 326 21.03 -26.94 -18.80
C GLY A 326 19.74 -26.10 -18.79
N VAL A 327 19.62 -25.11 -17.89
CA VAL A 327 18.48 -24.17 -17.89
C VAL A 327 18.64 -23.18 -19.06
N LYS A 328 17.67 -23.19 -19.97
CA LYS A 328 17.68 -22.38 -21.19
C LYS A 328 17.56 -20.88 -20.90
N TYR A 329 16.44 -20.44 -20.33
CA TYR A 329 16.20 -19.01 -20.08
C TYR A 329 16.41 -18.66 -18.61
N LYS A 330 17.12 -17.55 -18.34
CA LYS A 330 17.35 -17.02 -16.98
C LYS A 330 16.38 -15.91 -16.61
N LEU A 331 15.73 -15.32 -17.61
CA LEU A 331 14.68 -14.34 -17.45
C LEU A 331 13.65 -14.50 -18.56
N ILE A 332 12.37 -14.44 -18.20
CA ILE A 332 11.24 -14.41 -19.12
C ILE A 332 10.26 -13.31 -18.69
N VAL A 333 9.77 -12.53 -19.66
CA VAL A 333 8.66 -11.58 -19.47
C VAL A 333 7.46 -12.02 -20.28
N PHE A 334 6.30 -12.10 -19.64
CA PHE A 334 5.01 -12.41 -20.26
C PHE A 334 4.12 -11.17 -20.33
N ASP A 335 3.32 -11.04 -21.38
CA ASP A 335 2.28 -10.02 -21.50
C ASP A 335 0.96 -10.41 -20.80
N LYS A 336 -0.05 -9.55 -20.91
CA LYS A 336 -1.41 -9.78 -20.37
C LYS A 336 -2.16 -10.95 -21.01
N ASN A 337 -1.72 -11.42 -22.18
CA ASN A 337 -2.30 -12.57 -22.87
C ASN A 337 -1.57 -13.86 -22.52
N GLY A 338 -0.47 -13.78 -21.76
CA GLY A 338 0.35 -14.92 -21.36
C GLY A 338 1.41 -15.30 -22.37
N MET A 339 1.61 -14.47 -23.39
CA MET A 339 2.66 -14.65 -24.40
C MET A 339 3.99 -14.17 -23.85
N ALA A 340 5.03 -14.97 -24.01
CA ALA A 340 6.38 -14.54 -23.64
C ALA A 340 6.92 -13.57 -24.70
N ILE A 341 7.04 -12.29 -24.32
CA ILE A 341 7.44 -11.18 -25.19
C ILE A 341 8.93 -10.85 -25.10
N TYR A 342 9.61 -11.34 -24.06
CA TYR A 342 11.06 -11.23 -23.92
C TYR A 342 11.62 -12.44 -23.18
N LYS A 343 12.79 -12.92 -23.63
CA LYS A 343 13.54 -14.02 -23.00
C LYS A 343 15.03 -13.76 -23.18
N THR A 344 15.83 -14.14 -22.19
CA THR A 344 17.29 -14.21 -22.35
C THR A 344 17.88 -15.44 -21.67
N GLU A 345 18.93 -15.99 -22.30
CA GLU A 345 19.74 -17.10 -21.77
C GLU A 345 20.92 -16.59 -20.92
N ASP A 346 21.21 -15.29 -20.98
CA ASP A 346 22.26 -14.64 -20.19
C ASP A 346 21.84 -14.52 -18.72
N GLN A 347 22.82 -14.61 -17.82
CA GLN A 347 22.59 -14.39 -16.39
C GLN A 347 22.22 -12.92 -16.14
N THR A 348 21.19 -12.68 -15.32
CA THR A 348 20.63 -11.34 -15.11
C THR A 348 20.53 -10.97 -13.64
N GLN A 349 21.01 -9.79 -13.24
CA GLN A 349 20.81 -9.27 -11.89
C GLN A 349 19.90 -8.05 -11.88
N ASN A 350 19.17 -7.85 -10.77
CA ASN A 350 18.33 -6.68 -10.51
C ASN A 350 17.30 -6.38 -11.62
N ALA A 351 16.71 -7.43 -12.18
CA ALA A 351 15.69 -7.30 -13.21
C ALA A 351 14.44 -6.61 -12.64
N LYS A 352 13.97 -5.57 -13.32
CA LYS A 352 12.75 -4.84 -12.97
C LYS A 352 12.06 -4.29 -14.20
N ILE A 353 10.76 -4.06 -14.08
CA ILE A 353 9.94 -3.43 -15.11
C ILE A 353 9.40 -2.11 -14.55
N GLU A 354 9.66 -1.01 -15.26
CA GLU A 354 9.11 0.32 -14.99
C GLU A 354 8.38 0.81 -16.24
N GLY A 355 7.05 0.98 -16.13
CA GLY A 355 6.20 1.22 -17.29
C GLY A 355 6.28 0.07 -18.29
N SER A 356 6.81 0.34 -19.48
CA SER A 356 7.03 -0.65 -20.55
C SER A 356 8.50 -1.00 -20.77
N ASN A 357 9.39 -0.61 -19.86
CA ASN A 357 10.81 -0.85 -20.01
C ASN A 357 11.27 -1.90 -19.01
N LEU A 358 11.86 -2.98 -19.52
CA LEU A 358 12.60 -3.94 -18.73
C LEU A 358 14.04 -3.45 -18.59
N THR A 359 14.55 -3.38 -17.37
CA THR A 359 15.97 -3.10 -17.10
C THR A 359 16.58 -4.21 -16.27
N TYR A 360 17.80 -4.60 -16.58
CA TYR A 360 18.57 -5.57 -15.79
C TYR A 360 20.08 -5.43 -16.07
N PHE A 361 20.92 -5.93 -15.17
CA PHE A 361 22.35 -6.07 -15.40
C PHE A 361 22.64 -7.44 -16.04
N ASN A 362 23.21 -7.45 -17.24
CA ASN A 362 23.65 -8.65 -17.94
C ASN A 362 25.05 -9.02 -17.44
N VAL A 363 25.14 -10.15 -16.74
CA VAL A 363 26.40 -10.63 -16.14
C VAL A 363 27.36 -11.14 -17.22
N ASN A 364 26.85 -11.69 -18.32
CA ASN A 364 27.67 -12.21 -19.41
C ASN A 364 28.37 -11.08 -20.18
N THR A 365 27.67 -9.97 -20.42
CA THR A 365 28.21 -8.82 -21.17
C THR A 365 28.78 -7.71 -20.28
N MET A 366 28.56 -7.81 -18.96
CA MET A 366 28.91 -6.80 -17.95
C MET A 366 28.30 -5.42 -18.23
N LYS A 367 27.04 -5.37 -18.70
CA LYS A 367 26.33 -4.14 -19.08
C LYS A 367 24.92 -4.08 -18.51
N ASN A 368 24.43 -2.86 -18.29
CA ASN A 368 23.01 -2.63 -18.05
C ASN A 368 22.26 -2.66 -19.38
N GLU A 369 21.25 -3.50 -19.46
CA GLU A 369 20.36 -3.62 -20.60
C GLU A 369 19.05 -2.87 -20.33
N THR A 370 18.47 -2.26 -21.36
CA THR A 370 17.14 -1.65 -21.31
C THR A 370 16.36 -2.06 -22.55
N ILE A 371 15.27 -2.79 -22.35
CA ILE A 371 14.46 -3.38 -23.41
C ILE A 371 13.05 -2.79 -23.36
N SER A 372 12.59 -2.23 -24.47
CA SER A 372 11.20 -1.81 -24.60
C SER A 372 10.30 -3.01 -24.89
N LEU A 373 9.28 -3.21 -24.05
CA LEU A 373 8.33 -4.33 -24.09
C LEU A 373 7.07 -4.03 -24.93
N ASN A 374 6.83 -2.76 -25.26
CA ASN A 374 5.78 -2.35 -26.19
C ASN A 374 6.33 -2.39 -27.62
N LYS A 375 6.37 -3.59 -28.21
CA LYS A 375 6.67 -3.75 -29.64
C LYS A 375 5.42 -4.14 -30.41
#